data_AF-A0A6C0D926-F1
#
_entry.id   AF-A0A6C0D926-F1
#
_cell.length_a   1.000
_cell.length_b   1.000
_cell.length_c   1.000
_cell.angle_alpha   90.00
_cell.angle_beta   90.00
_cell.angle_gamma   90.00
#
_symmetry.space_group_name_H-M   'P 1'
#
loop_
_entity.id
_entity.type
_entity.pdbx_description
1 polymer ?
#
loop_
_entity_poly.entity_id
_entity_poly.type
_entity_poly.pdbx_seq_one_letter_code
_entity_poly.pdbx_strand_id
1 'polypeptide(L)'
;MSIANYGEKSLPLSAYQKMFHYGDTLLWNYKTSSASGISQLFLNPVNSNAIVNISTNLFVGGKTTDATIKLYVNGNVRVDGNITASGVITPNVIIPSDLYLKNNIETLSLSGGLKEDLMKIEPIQFNYKDDKNKKLHFGFIAQEVEQYFPNLVNTISTSMNEEEITVKSLNCLEFIPLLLLKIKDLQHQIDLLKNK
;
A
#
# COMPACT_ATOMS: atom_id res chain seq x y z
N MET A 1 34.95 20.52 15.16
CA MET A 1 35.29 19.54 14.10
C MET A 1 34.71 18.20 14.51
N SER A 2 33.72 17.68 13.77
CA SER A 2 33.14 16.36 14.03
C SER A 2 34.03 15.29 13.41
N ILE A 3 34.60 14.42 14.23
CA ILE A 3 35.47 13.33 13.79
C ILE A 3 34.59 12.14 13.43
N ALA A 4 34.50 11.84 12.14
CA ALA A 4 33.87 10.59 11.67
C ALA A 4 34.83 9.43 11.97
N ASN A 5 34.46 8.57 12.92
CA ASN A 5 35.21 7.34 13.21
C ASN A 5 34.93 6.29 12.11
N TYR A 6 35.83 6.20 11.14
CA TYR A 6 35.89 5.09 10.19
C TYR A 6 36.54 3.89 10.88
N GLY A 7 35.70 2.96 11.39
CA GLY A 7 36.18 1.75 12.05
C GLY A 7 36.96 0.84 11.11
N GLU A 8 38.17 0.50 11.50
CA GLU A 8 39.05 -0.45 10.82
C GLU A 8 38.44 -1.86 10.75
N LYS A 9 38.74 -2.56 9.65
CA LYS A 9 38.33 -3.93 9.40
C LYS A 9 39.32 -4.89 10.06
N SER A 10 38.88 -5.64 11.07
CA SER A 10 39.62 -6.76 11.64
C SER A 10 38.88 -8.08 11.35
N LEU A 11 39.60 -9.09 10.86
CA LEU A 11 39.17 -10.49 10.77
C LEU A 11 39.86 -11.26 11.91
N PRO A 12 39.18 -12.21 12.59
CA PRO A 12 38.59 -13.38 11.93
C PRO A 12 37.09 -13.65 12.22
N LEU A 13 36.60 -14.65 11.49
CA LEU A 13 35.22 -15.09 11.14
C LEU A 13 34.24 -15.49 12.29
N SER A 14 34.37 -14.98 13.50
CA SER A 14 33.43 -15.30 14.60
C SER A 14 33.05 -14.04 15.38
N ALA A 15 31.76 -13.70 15.35
CA ALA A 15 31.09 -12.66 16.15
C ALA A 15 31.85 -11.34 16.33
N TYR A 16 31.46 -10.30 15.57
CA TYR A 16 31.95 -8.93 15.80
C TYR A 16 30.85 -8.05 16.40
N GLN A 17 31.28 -7.21 17.35
CA GLN A 17 30.48 -6.16 17.97
C GLN A 17 31.04 -4.81 17.52
N LYS A 18 30.21 -3.88 17.06
CA LYS A 18 30.64 -2.47 16.95
C LYS A 18 29.59 -1.50 17.48
N MET A 19 30.14 -0.41 17.96
CA MET A 19 29.47 0.57 18.78
C MET A 19 29.50 1.90 18.03
N PHE A 20 28.36 2.55 17.93
CA PHE A 20 28.24 3.87 17.32
C PHE A 20 28.00 4.89 18.42
N HIS A 21 28.91 5.87 18.49
CA HIS A 21 28.89 6.94 19.49
C HIS A 21 28.63 8.29 18.82
N TYR A 22 28.00 9.20 19.55
CA TYR A 22 27.98 10.63 19.25
C TYR A 22 28.60 11.37 20.45
N GLY A 23 29.80 11.91 20.27
CA GLY A 23 30.65 12.31 21.40
C GLY A 23 30.91 11.10 22.31
N ASP A 24 30.72 11.27 23.62
CA ASP A 24 30.90 10.21 24.63
C ASP A 24 29.63 9.36 24.87
N THR A 25 28.53 9.66 24.17
CA THR A 25 27.26 8.93 24.33
C THR A 25 27.19 7.75 23.37
N LEU A 26 27.04 6.53 23.92
CA LEU A 26 26.73 5.33 23.12
C LEU A 26 25.29 5.41 22.62
N LEU A 27 25.12 5.48 21.31
CA LEU A 27 23.80 5.55 20.69
C LEU A 27 23.27 4.17 20.31
N TRP A 28 24.13 3.32 19.75
CA TRP A 28 23.76 2.00 19.25
C TRP A 28 24.87 1.00 19.49
N ASN A 29 24.47 -0.22 19.87
CA ASN A 29 25.34 -1.38 19.85
C ASN A 29 24.75 -2.41 18.89
N TYR A 30 25.59 -2.97 18.01
CA TYR A 30 25.22 -4.14 17.24
C TYR A 30 26.13 -5.31 17.57
N LYS A 31 25.55 -6.51 17.55
CA LYS A 31 26.27 -7.77 17.70
C LYS A 31 25.87 -8.72 16.58
N THR A 32 26.84 -9.48 16.08
CA THR A 32 26.58 -10.69 15.30
C THR A 32 26.91 -11.89 16.19
N SER A 33 26.03 -12.89 16.30
CA SER A 33 26.32 -14.12 17.04
C SER A 33 26.53 -15.28 16.08
N SER A 34 27.71 -15.90 16.10
CA SER A 34 27.97 -17.16 15.39
C SER A 34 28.05 -18.33 16.37
N ALA A 35 26.97 -19.10 16.46
CA ALA A 35 27.01 -20.46 17.01
C ALA A 35 26.23 -21.48 16.16
N SER A 36 25.49 -21.04 15.13
CA SER A 36 24.69 -21.93 14.26
C SER A 36 24.46 -21.40 12.82
N GLY A 37 25.31 -20.49 12.32
CA GLY A 37 25.22 -20.00 10.93
C GLY A 37 24.12 -18.97 10.64
N ILE A 38 23.39 -18.47 11.65
CA ILE A 38 22.40 -17.41 11.48
C ILE A 38 22.94 -16.11 12.07
N SER A 39 23.40 -15.20 11.22
CA SER A 39 23.79 -13.83 11.63
C SER A 39 22.52 -12.99 11.84
N GLN A 40 22.08 -12.82 13.09
CA GLN A 40 21.03 -11.86 13.43
C GLN A 40 21.67 -10.54 13.87
N LEU A 41 21.32 -9.45 13.18
CA LEU A 41 21.71 -8.08 13.53
C LEU A 41 20.67 -7.52 14.51
N PHE A 42 21.05 -7.35 15.77
CA PHE A 42 20.21 -6.65 16.75
C PHE A 42 20.67 -5.21 16.89
N LEU A 43 19.75 -4.27 16.62
CA LEU A 43 19.93 -2.86 16.92
C LEU A 43 19.20 -2.54 18.22
N ASN A 44 19.94 -2.40 19.31
CA ASN A 44 19.38 -2.10 20.63
C ASN A 44 19.63 -0.62 20.99
N PRO A 45 18.59 0.24 21.03
CA PRO A 45 18.74 1.60 21.55
C PRO A 45 19.10 1.57 23.03
N VAL A 46 19.98 2.48 23.45
CA VAL A 46 20.39 2.60 24.86
C VAL A 46 19.37 3.40 25.69
N ASN A 47 18.45 4.14 25.05
CA ASN A 47 17.54 5.10 25.69
C ASN A 47 16.06 4.95 25.26
N SER A 48 15.62 3.71 25.02
CA SER A 48 14.23 3.34 24.65
C SER A 48 13.72 3.82 23.28
N ASN A 49 14.38 4.80 22.64
CA ASN A 49 14.03 5.28 21.31
C ASN A 49 15.24 5.23 20.37
N ALA A 50 15.13 4.43 19.31
CA ALA A 50 16.13 4.32 18.25
C ALA A 50 15.60 5.05 17.00
N ILE A 51 16.05 6.28 16.75
CA ILE A 51 15.71 6.98 15.49
C ILE A 51 16.75 6.63 14.44
N VAL A 52 16.35 5.94 13.37
CA VAL A 52 17.17 5.73 12.17
C VAL A 52 16.70 6.70 11.08
N ASN A 53 17.57 7.63 10.70
CA ASN A 53 17.34 8.47 9.53
C ASN A 53 18.06 7.89 8.32
N ILE A 54 17.32 7.58 7.26
CA ILE A 54 17.86 7.08 5.99
C ILE A 54 17.55 8.14 4.94
N SER A 55 18.58 8.84 4.46
CA SER A 55 18.43 9.94 3.50
C SER A 55 18.21 9.47 2.05
N THR A 56 18.29 8.15 1.81
CA THR A 56 18.15 7.53 0.49
C THR A 56 17.26 6.28 0.59
N ASN A 57 17.52 5.23 -0.18
CA ASN A 57 16.69 4.03 -0.24
C ASN A 57 16.99 3.09 0.94
N LEU A 58 15.92 2.60 1.58
CA LEU A 58 15.98 1.49 2.53
C LEU A 58 15.57 0.18 1.83
N PHE A 59 16.46 -0.79 1.80
CA PHE A 59 16.16 -2.16 1.34
C PHE A 59 16.06 -3.09 2.55
N VAL A 60 14.89 -3.70 2.76
CA VAL A 60 14.65 -4.66 3.86
C VAL A 60 14.68 -6.08 3.31
N GLY A 61 15.83 -6.75 3.43
CA GLY A 61 16.03 -8.15 2.99
C GLY A 61 16.62 -9.00 4.11
N GLY A 62 15.76 -9.57 4.97
CA GLY A 62 16.18 -10.39 6.13
C GLY A 62 15.26 -11.58 6.38
N LYS A 63 15.30 -12.20 7.54
CA LYS A 63 14.31 -13.21 7.98
C LYS A 63 13.94 -12.87 9.42
N THR A 64 12.65 -12.71 9.74
CA THR A 64 12.24 -12.63 11.15
C THR A 64 12.30 -14.03 11.79
N THR A 65 11.83 -14.18 13.02
CA THR A 65 11.60 -15.53 13.59
C THR A 65 10.69 -16.36 12.69
N ASP A 66 9.75 -15.71 12.00
CA ASP A 66 9.00 -16.27 10.89
C ASP A 66 9.75 -16.10 9.56
N ALA A 67 9.94 -17.22 8.85
CA ALA A 67 10.61 -17.26 7.55
C ALA A 67 9.90 -16.47 6.45
N THR A 68 8.59 -16.29 6.61
CA THR A 68 7.69 -15.68 5.63
C THR A 68 7.61 -14.16 5.79
N ILE A 69 8.01 -13.62 6.96
CA ILE A 69 7.92 -12.21 7.27
C ILE A 69 9.31 -11.56 7.12
N LYS A 70 9.36 -10.50 6.32
CA LYS A 70 10.58 -9.68 6.07
C LYS A 70 10.57 -8.36 6.83
N LEU A 71 9.38 -7.82 7.11
CA LEU A 71 9.17 -6.61 7.87
C LEU A 71 7.95 -6.82 8.78
N TYR A 72 8.16 -6.69 10.08
CA TYR A 72 7.10 -6.66 11.08
C TYR A 72 7.16 -5.33 11.81
N VAL A 73 6.06 -4.58 11.79
CA VAL A 73 5.91 -3.32 12.52
C VAL A 73 4.80 -3.50 13.54
N ASN A 74 5.15 -3.42 14.82
CA ASN A 74 4.17 -3.42 15.90
C ASN A 74 3.74 -1.97 16.16
N GLY A 75 2.63 -1.55 15.53
CA GLY A 75 2.08 -0.20 15.66
C GLY A 75 1.64 0.38 14.32
N ASN A 76 1.48 1.71 14.30
CA ASN A 76 1.05 2.44 13.11
C ASN A 76 2.23 2.74 12.18
N VAL A 77 2.00 2.62 10.87
CA VAL A 77 2.94 3.05 9.83
C VAL A 77 2.37 4.31 9.16
N ARG A 78 3.14 5.40 9.14
CA ARG A 78 2.86 6.57 8.30
C ARG A 78 3.75 6.52 7.07
N VAL A 79 3.15 6.60 5.89
CA VAL A 79 3.86 6.69 4.61
C VAL A 79 3.43 7.97 3.93
N ASP A 80 4.38 8.87 3.72
CA ASP A 80 4.18 10.09 2.93
C ASP A 80 4.50 9.76 1.46
N GLY A 81 3.59 9.02 0.81
CA GLY A 81 3.74 8.50 -0.56
C GLY A 81 2.87 7.27 -0.84
N ASN A 82 3.21 6.53 -1.90
CA ASN A 82 2.48 5.33 -2.31
C ASN A 82 3.06 4.06 -1.67
N ILE A 83 2.18 3.11 -1.30
CA ILE A 83 2.55 1.73 -0.96
C ILE A 83 2.20 0.84 -2.15
N THR A 84 3.21 0.25 -2.79
CA THR A 84 3.02 -0.73 -3.86
C THR A 84 3.31 -2.13 -3.32
N ALA A 85 2.36 -3.05 -3.46
CA ALA A 85 2.52 -4.45 -3.09
C ALA A 85 2.15 -5.37 -4.26
N SER A 86 3.04 -6.29 -4.63
CA SER A 86 2.75 -7.33 -5.63
C SER A 86 1.94 -8.50 -5.06
N GLY A 87 1.80 -8.57 -3.74
CA GLY A 87 1.01 -9.58 -3.02
C GLY A 87 -0.29 -9.03 -2.44
N VAL A 88 -0.99 -9.84 -1.65
CA VAL A 88 -2.25 -9.44 -1.02
C VAL A 88 -1.98 -8.54 0.19
N ILE A 89 -2.48 -7.30 0.13
CA ILE A 89 -2.73 -6.51 1.34
C ILE A 89 -4.10 -6.97 1.84
N THR A 90 -4.18 -7.51 3.06
CA THR A 90 -5.44 -7.92 3.67
C THR A 90 -5.96 -6.77 4.52
N PRO A 91 -6.83 -5.89 4.02
CA PRO A 91 -7.10 -4.63 4.69
C PRO A 91 -8.44 -4.69 5.42
N ASN A 92 -8.46 -4.24 6.68
CA ASN A 92 -9.63 -3.52 7.16
C ASN A 92 -9.56 -2.12 6.52
N VAL A 93 -10.14 -1.94 5.34
CA VAL A 93 -10.11 -0.64 4.64
C VAL A 93 -10.97 0.35 5.43
N ILE A 94 -10.33 1.26 6.17
CA ILE A 94 -11.00 2.38 6.85
C ILE A 94 -10.67 3.64 6.05
N ILE A 95 -11.69 4.29 5.48
CA ILE A 95 -11.54 5.51 4.68
C ILE A 95 -11.99 6.71 5.53
N PRO A 96 -11.09 7.63 5.92
CA PRO A 96 -11.48 8.87 6.59
C PRO A 96 -12.45 9.67 5.71
N SER A 97 -13.61 10.03 6.24
CA SER A 97 -14.71 10.63 5.47
C SER A 97 -15.37 11.80 6.20
N ASP A 98 -14.70 12.35 7.21
CA ASP A 98 -15.16 13.47 8.04
C ASP A 98 -15.40 14.75 7.21
N LEU A 99 -16.37 15.57 7.63
CA LEU A 99 -16.68 16.86 7.01
C LEU A 99 -15.45 17.78 6.97
N TYR A 100 -14.62 17.79 8.02
CA TYR A 100 -13.41 18.64 8.07
C TYR A 100 -12.35 18.30 7.02
N LEU A 101 -12.44 17.10 6.41
CA LEU A 101 -11.50 16.63 5.38
C LEU A 101 -11.99 16.92 3.96
N LYS A 102 -13.15 17.55 3.79
CA LYS A 102 -13.82 17.73 2.50
C LYS A 102 -14.17 19.20 2.26
N ASN A 103 -13.99 19.65 1.02
CA ASN A 103 -14.40 20.97 0.54
C ASN A 103 -15.26 20.81 -0.72
N ASN A 104 -15.99 21.86 -1.10
CA ASN A 104 -16.86 21.89 -2.29
C ASN A 104 -17.85 20.71 -2.33
N ILE A 105 -18.57 20.50 -1.23
CA ILE A 105 -19.47 19.35 -1.06
C ILE A 105 -20.79 19.63 -1.78
N GLU A 106 -21.08 18.83 -2.81
CA GLU A 106 -22.33 18.87 -3.57
C GLU A 106 -23.06 17.52 -3.46
N THR A 107 -24.39 17.56 -3.56
CA THR A 107 -25.20 16.34 -3.58
C THR A 107 -25.11 15.69 -4.95
N LEU A 108 -24.82 14.39 -5.00
CA LEU A 108 -24.83 13.64 -6.25
C LEU A 108 -26.24 13.58 -6.84
N SER A 109 -26.36 13.85 -8.13
CA SER A 109 -27.59 13.72 -8.91
C SER A 109 -27.33 12.90 -10.17
N LEU A 110 -28.34 12.16 -10.63
CA LEU A 110 -28.29 11.37 -11.88
C LEU A 110 -28.41 12.24 -13.15
N SER A 111 -28.02 13.51 -13.07
CA SER A 111 -28.01 14.45 -14.18
C SER A 111 -26.67 14.41 -14.94
N GLY A 112 -26.61 15.05 -16.11
CA GLY A 112 -25.34 15.32 -16.79
C GLY A 112 -24.64 14.08 -17.37
N GLY A 113 -25.39 13.04 -17.76
CA GLY A 113 -24.82 11.83 -18.37
C GLY A 113 -24.51 10.72 -17.37
N LEU A 114 -24.44 11.01 -16.06
CA LEU A 114 -24.08 10.04 -15.03
C LEU A 114 -24.94 8.77 -15.06
N LYS A 115 -26.25 8.94 -15.30
CA LYS A 115 -27.19 7.81 -15.39
C LYS A 115 -26.88 6.94 -16.60
N GLU A 116 -26.68 7.56 -17.76
CA GLU A 116 -26.42 6.87 -19.02
C GLU A 116 -25.05 6.17 -18.97
N ASP A 117 -24.05 6.82 -18.39
CA ASP A 117 -22.69 6.34 -18.29
C ASP A 117 -22.56 5.14 -17.34
N LEU A 118 -23.27 5.13 -16.21
CA LEU A 118 -23.35 3.96 -15.33
C LEU A 118 -23.93 2.73 -16.05
N MET A 119 -24.85 2.92 -17.00
CA MET A 119 -25.50 1.83 -17.73
C MET A 119 -24.66 1.29 -18.89
N LYS A 120 -23.56 1.97 -19.27
CA LYS A 120 -22.66 1.52 -20.34
C LYS A 120 -21.52 0.63 -19.85
N ILE A 121 -21.33 0.55 -18.52
CA ILE A 121 -20.25 -0.24 -17.92
C ILE A 121 -20.76 -1.63 -17.59
N GLU A 122 -20.06 -2.63 -18.11
CA GLU A 122 -20.41 -4.03 -17.91
C GLU A 122 -19.58 -4.66 -16.79
N PRO A 123 -20.21 -5.20 -15.74
CA PRO A 123 -19.53 -6.06 -14.78
C PRO A 123 -19.09 -7.35 -15.46
N ILE A 124 -17.85 -7.77 -15.20
CA ILE A 124 -17.28 -8.99 -15.77
C ILE A 124 -16.82 -9.95 -14.68
N GLN A 125 -16.69 -11.22 -15.06
CA GLN A 125 -15.95 -12.22 -14.31
C GLN A 125 -14.61 -12.50 -15.00
N PHE A 126 -13.56 -12.75 -14.23
CA PHE A 126 -12.23 -13.00 -14.78
C PHE A 126 -11.36 -13.85 -13.86
N ASN A 127 -10.24 -14.34 -14.41
CA ASN A 127 -9.15 -14.92 -13.65
C ASN A 127 -7.87 -14.15 -13.96
N TYR A 128 -7.01 -13.96 -12.97
CA TYR A 128 -5.69 -13.38 -13.24
C TYR A 128 -4.83 -14.36 -14.03
N LYS A 129 -4.07 -13.83 -15.01
CA LYS A 129 -3.16 -14.63 -15.85
C LYS A 129 -2.15 -15.41 -14.99
N ASP A 130 -1.56 -14.72 -14.02
CA ASP A 130 -0.51 -15.26 -13.13
C ASP A 130 -1.05 -15.97 -11.88
N ASP A 131 -2.37 -16.07 -11.71
CA ASP A 131 -2.95 -16.89 -10.65
C ASP A 131 -2.94 -18.38 -11.03
N LYS A 132 -2.10 -19.15 -10.34
CA LYS A 132 -1.98 -20.60 -10.49
C LYS A 132 -3.26 -21.34 -10.07
N ASN A 133 -4.01 -20.78 -9.12
CA ASN A 133 -5.22 -21.40 -8.61
C ASN A 133 -6.46 -21.08 -9.48
N LYS A 134 -6.30 -20.21 -10.49
CA LYS A 134 -7.38 -19.75 -11.37
C LYS A 134 -8.64 -19.38 -10.60
N LYS A 135 -8.46 -18.66 -9.49
CA LYS A 135 -9.55 -18.18 -8.65
C LYS A 135 -10.45 -17.27 -9.48
N LEU A 136 -11.76 -17.48 -9.39
CA LEU A 136 -12.74 -16.63 -10.04
C LEU A 136 -12.86 -15.29 -9.30
N HIS A 137 -12.81 -14.20 -10.06
CA HIS A 137 -12.98 -12.83 -9.58
C HIS A 137 -14.10 -12.15 -10.35
N PHE A 138 -14.68 -11.11 -9.75
CA PHE A 138 -15.68 -10.23 -10.37
C PHE A 138 -15.17 -8.80 -10.30
N GLY A 139 -15.41 -8.00 -11.33
CA GLY A 139 -14.94 -6.63 -11.40
C GLY A 139 -15.26 -5.98 -12.74
N PHE A 140 -14.39 -5.07 -13.18
CA PHE A 140 -14.55 -4.30 -14.42
C PHE A 140 -13.24 -4.22 -15.18
N ILE A 141 -13.32 -3.89 -16.47
CA ILE A 141 -12.14 -3.55 -17.28
C ILE A 141 -11.85 -2.06 -17.09
N ALA A 142 -10.65 -1.74 -16.59
CA ALA A 142 -10.29 -0.36 -16.26
C ALA A 142 -10.36 0.60 -17.47
N GLN A 143 -10.00 0.10 -18.66
CA GLN A 143 -10.04 0.85 -19.91
C GLN A 143 -11.47 1.19 -20.37
N GLU A 144 -12.44 0.32 -20.09
CA GLU A 144 -13.85 0.58 -20.41
C GLU A 144 -14.43 1.59 -19.43
N VAL A 145 -14.12 1.45 -18.14
CA VAL A 145 -14.51 2.40 -17.11
C VAL A 145 -13.96 3.81 -17.41
N GLU A 146 -12.71 3.92 -17.85
CA GLU A 146 -12.05 5.21 -18.10
C GLU A 146 -12.78 6.08 -19.13
N GLN A 147 -13.46 5.47 -20.10
CA GLN A 147 -14.22 6.20 -21.13
C GLN A 147 -15.37 7.04 -20.55
N TYR A 148 -15.87 6.62 -19.38
CA TYR A 148 -17.04 7.21 -18.73
C TYR A 148 -16.72 7.84 -17.37
N PHE A 149 -15.81 7.23 -16.61
CA PHE A 149 -15.36 7.68 -15.29
C PHE A 149 -13.83 7.72 -15.21
N PRO A 150 -13.18 8.64 -15.93
CA PRO A 150 -11.72 8.74 -15.93
C PRO A 150 -11.15 8.96 -14.52
N ASN A 151 -11.87 9.68 -13.65
CA ASN A 151 -11.46 9.94 -12.27
C ASN A 151 -11.41 8.69 -11.38
N LEU A 152 -12.08 7.60 -11.79
CA LEU A 152 -12.07 6.34 -11.07
C LEU A 152 -10.91 5.42 -11.49
N VAL A 153 -10.10 5.84 -12.47
CA VAL A 153 -9.02 5.04 -13.04
C VAL A 153 -7.68 5.68 -12.71
N ASN A 154 -6.83 4.91 -12.04
CA ASN A 154 -5.45 5.29 -11.79
C ASN A 154 -4.52 4.57 -12.77
N THR A 155 -3.57 5.31 -13.32
CA THR A 155 -2.58 4.79 -14.27
C THR A 155 -1.18 4.87 -13.66
N ILE A 156 -0.46 3.75 -13.66
CA ILE A 156 0.90 3.66 -13.12
C ILE A 156 1.80 3.05 -14.20
N SER A 157 2.90 3.74 -14.52
CA SER A 157 4.01 3.15 -15.29
C SER A 157 4.88 2.31 -14.37
N THR A 158 5.16 1.07 -14.77
CA THR A 158 6.06 0.14 -14.06
C THR A 158 6.93 -0.58 -15.07
N SER A 159 8.14 -0.98 -14.66
CA SER A 159 9.01 -1.78 -15.51
C SER A 159 8.79 -3.26 -15.23
N MET A 160 8.47 -4.06 -16.26
CA MET A 160 8.47 -5.52 -16.20
C MET A 160 9.40 -6.03 -17.31
N ASN A 161 10.36 -6.88 -16.95
CA ASN A 161 11.35 -7.45 -17.88
C ASN A 161 12.08 -6.38 -18.74
N GLU A 162 12.50 -5.28 -18.11
CA GLU A 162 13.19 -4.16 -18.78
C GLU A 162 12.32 -3.36 -19.78
N GLU A 163 11.03 -3.69 -19.91
CA GLU A 163 10.06 -2.92 -20.68
C GLU A 163 9.20 -2.06 -19.75
N GLU A 164 9.00 -0.79 -20.13
CA GLU A 164 8.03 0.08 -19.47
C GLU A 164 6.61 -0.32 -19.87
N ILE A 165 5.83 -0.77 -18.91
CA ILE A 165 4.43 -1.11 -19.09
C ILE A 165 3.55 -0.15 -18.27
N THR A 166 2.43 0.23 -18.86
CA THR A 166 1.43 1.05 -18.18
C THR A 166 0.30 0.15 -17.69
N VAL A 167 0.06 0.16 -16.37
CA VAL A 167 -0.99 -0.62 -15.72
C VAL A 167 -2.06 0.33 -15.20
N LYS A 168 -3.33 0.00 -15.49
CA LYS A 168 -4.50 0.73 -14.98
C LYS A 168 -5.15 -0.02 -13.82
N SER A 169 -5.63 0.72 -12.84
CA SER A 169 -6.31 0.20 -11.66
C SER A 169 -7.55 1.03 -11.35
N LEU A 170 -8.51 0.43 -10.64
CA LEU A 170 -9.81 1.04 -10.35
C LEU A 170 -9.92 1.44 -8.88
N ASN A 171 -10.48 2.63 -8.64
CA ASN A 171 -11.02 2.99 -7.34
C ASN A 171 -12.44 2.45 -7.19
N CYS A 172 -12.55 1.13 -6.98
CA CYS A 172 -13.85 0.46 -6.88
C CYS A 172 -14.73 0.98 -5.73
N LEU A 173 -14.15 1.57 -4.69
CA LEU A 173 -14.88 2.04 -3.51
C LEU A 173 -15.74 3.27 -3.83
N GLU A 174 -15.32 4.09 -4.78
CA GLU A 174 -16.07 5.28 -5.21
C GLU A 174 -17.30 4.93 -6.07
N PHE A 175 -17.41 3.69 -6.59
CA PHE A 175 -18.66 3.23 -7.21
C PHE A 175 -19.79 3.05 -6.18
N ILE A 176 -19.49 2.76 -4.91
CA ILE A 176 -20.49 2.49 -3.88
C ILE A 176 -21.53 3.64 -3.75
N PRO A 177 -21.12 4.91 -3.58
CA PRO A 177 -22.09 6.02 -3.51
C PRO A 177 -22.85 6.24 -4.83
N LEU A 178 -22.25 5.97 -5.99
CA LEU A 178 -22.93 6.06 -7.30
C LEU A 178 -24.03 5.00 -7.43
N LEU A 179 -23.71 3.75 -7.06
CA LEU A 179 -24.66 2.64 -7.06
C LEU A 179 -25.79 2.88 -6.04
N LEU A 180 -25.48 3.42 -4.85
CA LEU A 180 -26.48 3.80 -3.86
C LEU A 180 -27.45 4.85 -4.41
N LEU A 181 -26.95 5.88 -5.10
CA LEU A 181 -27.79 6.88 -5.74
C LEU A 181 -28.73 6.23 -6.77
N LYS A 182 -28.20 5.30 -7.58
CA LYS A 182 -29.01 4.59 -8.56
C LYS A 182 -30.08 3.70 -7.92
N ILE A 183 -29.76 3.01 -6.82
CA ILE A 183 -30.72 2.20 -6.06
C ILE A 183 -31.85 3.09 -5.50
N LYS A 184 -31.52 4.28 -4.98
CA LYS A 184 -32.54 5.24 -4.50
C LYS A 184 -33.46 5.72 -5.63
N ASP A 185 -32.91 6.01 -6.81
CA ASP A 185 -33.68 6.36 -8.01
C ASP A 185 -34.62 5.23 -8.45
N LEU A 186 -34.11 3.99 -8.46
CA LEU A 186 -34.93 2.81 -8.79
C LEU A 186 -36.07 2.61 -7.78
N GLN A 187 -35.79 2.75 -6.48
CA GLN A 187 -36.81 2.66 -5.44
C GLN A 187 -37.90 3.74 -5.62
N HIS A 188 -37.49 4.98 -5.88
CA HIS A 188 -38.43 6.08 -6.13
C HIS A 188 -39.33 5.81 -7.34
N GLN A 189 -38.78 5.27 -8.44
CA GLN A 189 -39.58 4.89 -9.61
C GLN A 189 -40.57 3.77 -9.29
N ILE A 190 -40.17 2.78 -8.49
CA ILE A 190 -41.07 1.69 -8.05
C ILE A 190 -42.23 2.25 -7.22
N ASP A 191 -41.96 3.17 -6.29
CA ASP A 191 -42.99 3.75 -5.42
C ASP A 191 -44.00 4.57 -6.23
N LEU A 192 -43.54 5.32 -7.25
CA LEU A 192 -44.41 6.04 -8.19
C LEU A 192 -45.29 5.09 -9.01
N LEU A 193 -44.78 3.91 -9.37
CA LEU A 193 -45.53 2.91 -10.14
C LEU A 193 -46.56 2.17 -9.29
N LYS A 194 -46.27 1.91 -8.00
CA LYS A 194 -47.20 1.24 -7.07
C LYS A 194 -48.36 2.12 -6.60
N ASN A 195 -48.17 3.43 -6.61
CA ASN A 195 -49.18 4.41 -6.20
C ASN A 195 -50.07 4.88 -7.37
N LYS A 196 -50.00 4.21 -8.52
CA LYS A 196 -50.93 4.35 -9.65
C LYS A 196 -51.93 3.21 -9.63
#